data_AF-A0A0D7APX8-F1
#
_entry.id   AF-A0A0D7APX8-F1
#
_cell.length_a   1.000
_cell.length_b   1.000
_cell.length_c   1.000
_cell.angle_alpha   90.00
_cell.angle_beta   90.00
_cell.angle_gamma   90.00
#
_symmetry.space_group_name_H-M   'P 1'
#
loop_
_entity.id
_entity.type
_entity.pdbx_description
1 polymer ?
#
loop_
_entity_poly.entity_id
_entity_poly.type
_entity_poly.pdbx_seq_one_letter_code
_entity_poly.pdbx_strand_id
1 'polypeptide(L)'
;MPNHGHRLTKDKSNRSFKDGNERHAIDMFSFMDGAARDVSFLIDHLPSYLFPHEERTVSQWGMLGVSLGGHAAWQLLCYAPSQVSAIEPRITFGIPVISCPDYLNLMTLRARKNGVSVDPPIFPKSFVEFVRKRSALSIPYQSTDGSVNPFIGKKILALAGRDDTLVPWSAGGEEFVAKLEVGEHGIKEAFVQDDTKHHFTPEMSKLEVLCAPHQDYG
;
A
#
# COMPACT_ATOMS: atom_id res chain seq x y z
N MET A 1 -4.84 -11.99 2.78
CA MET A 1 -5.61 -10.98 3.53
C MET A 1 -6.31 -11.63 4.71
N PRO A 2 -6.15 -11.08 5.92
CA PRO A 2 -6.92 -11.48 7.11
C PRO A 2 -8.44 -11.34 6.89
N ASN A 3 -9.24 -12.17 7.58
CA ASN A 3 -10.71 -12.12 7.57
C ASN A 3 -11.36 -12.20 6.15
N HIS A 4 -10.78 -12.95 5.21
CA HIS A 4 -11.30 -13.10 3.84
C HIS A 4 -11.29 -14.57 3.38
N GLY A 5 -12.08 -14.89 2.36
CA GLY A 5 -12.14 -16.23 1.75
C GLY A 5 -12.45 -17.32 2.78
N HIS A 6 -11.72 -18.45 2.73
CA HIS A 6 -11.85 -19.52 3.72
C HIS A 6 -11.42 -19.13 5.15
N ARG A 7 -10.80 -17.95 5.34
CA ARG A 7 -10.40 -17.39 6.64
C ARG A 7 -11.36 -16.31 7.14
N LEU A 8 -12.58 -16.22 6.59
CA LEU A 8 -13.62 -15.30 7.04
C LEU A 8 -14.09 -15.67 8.45
N THR A 9 -13.90 -14.77 9.41
CA THR A 9 -14.33 -14.97 10.81
C THR A 9 -15.48 -14.06 11.20
N LYS A 10 -15.51 -12.82 10.67
CA LYS A 10 -16.54 -11.83 10.97
C LYS A 10 -16.89 -11.01 9.74
N ASP A 11 -18.00 -11.38 9.10
CA ASP A 11 -18.51 -10.73 7.89
C ASP A 11 -18.71 -9.22 8.06
N LYS A 12 -19.32 -8.78 9.17
CA LYS A 12 -19.56 -7.35 9.45
C LYS A 12 -18.27 -6.51 9.37
N SER A 13 -17.12 -7.07 9.72
CA SER A 13 -15.86 -6.31 9.70
C SER A 13 -15.30 -6.09 8.29
N ASN A 14 -15.79 -6.82 7.28
CA ASN A 14 -15.47 -6.54 5.86
C ASN A 14 -16.41 -5.53 5.22
N ARG A 15 -17.50 -5.16 5.90
CA ARG A 15 -18.49 -4.22 5.38
C ARG A 15 -17.98 -2.78 5.43
N SER A 16 -18.54 -1.94 4.58
CA SER A 16 -18.25 -0.50 4.55
C SER A 16 -19.06 0.26 5.61
N PHE A 17 -18.80 1.56 5.76
CA PHE A 17 -19.66 2.45 6.55
C PHE A 17 -21.12 2.41 6.06
N LYS A 18 -21.32 2.44 4.73
CA LYS A 18 -22.64 2.38 4.08
C LYS A 18 -23.41 1.13 4.46
N ASP A 19 -22.70 0.03 4.70
CA ASP A 19 -23.25 -1.29 4.96
C ASP A 19 -23.30 -1.62 6.47
N GLY A 20 -23.22 -0.59 7.32
CA GLY A 20 -23.41 -0.68 8.77
C GLY A 20 -22.17 -1.07 9.57
N ASN A 21 -20.96 -0.99 9.00
CA ASN A 21 -19.72 -1.14 9.76
C ASN A 21 -19.22 0.21 10.29
N GLU A 22 -19.63 0.57 11.51
CA GLU A 22 -19.13 1.73 12.23
C GLU A 22 -17.62 1.66 12.51
N ARG A 23 -17.02 0.47 12.48
CA ARG A 23 -15.57 0.26 12.69
C ARG A 23 -14.80 0.13 11.38
N HIS A 24 -15.40 0.47 10.24
CA HIS A 24 -14.81 0.25 8.92
C HIS A 24 -13.36 0.75 8.81
N ALA A 25 -13.08 1.96 9.29
CA ALA A 25 -11.72 2.51 9.27
C ALA A 25 -10.73 1.70 10.11
N ILE A 26 -11.13 1.19 11.29
CA ILE A 26 -10.26 0.40 12.16
C ILE A 26 -10.07 -1.01 11.59
N ASP A 27 -11.17 -1.65 11.19
CA ASP A 27 -11.18 -3.01 10.66
C ASP A 27 -10.33 -3.09 9.37
N MET A 28 -10.57 -2.19 8.41
CA MET A 28 -9.83 -2.16 7.15
C MET A 28 -8.32 -1.93 7.37
N PHE A 29 -7.95 -1.01 8.27
CA PHE A 29 -6.53 -0.77 8.58
C PHE A 29 -5.88 -1.98 9.25
N SER A 30 -6.59 -2.67 10.15
CA SER A 30 -6.08 -3.88 10.80
C SER A 30 -5.79 -5.00 9.80
N PHE A 31 -6.60 -5.12 8.75
CA PHE A 31 -6.38 -6.11 7.69
C PHE A 31 -5.17 -5.76 6.82
N MET A 32 -5.00 -4.48 6.51
CA MET A 32 -3.83 -4.00 5.77
C MET A 32 -2.54 -4.26 6.55
N ASP A 33 -2.51 -3.86 7.83
CA ASP A 33 -1.36 -4.04 8.69
C ASP A 33 -1.04 -5.52 8.93
N GLY A 34 -2.06 -6.34 9.19
CA GLY A 34 -1.89 -7.78 9.33
C GLY A 34 -1.33 -8.41 8.05
N ALA A 35 -1.85 -8.04 6.88
CA ALA A 35 -1.34 -8.54 5.61
C ALA A 35 0.11 -8.11 5.33
N ALA A 36 0.48 -6.89 5.67
CA ALA A 36 1.84 -6.40 5.51
C ALA A 36 2.83 -7.17 6.42
N ARG A 37 2.44 -7.52 7.64
CA ARG A 37 3.20 -8.41 8.53
C ARG A 37 3.30 -9.83 8.00
N ASP A 38 2.20 -10.38 7.48
CA ASP A 38 2.19 -11.71 6.85
C ASP A 38 3.17 -11.76 5.67
N VAL A 39 3.25 -10.70 4.85
CA VAL A 39 4.23 -10.63 3.74
C VAL A 39 5.66 -10.69 4.26
N SER A 40 5.99 -9.93 5.31
CA SER A 40 7.33 -9.96 5.90
C SER A 40 7.69 -11.35 6.44
N PHE A 41 6.74 -11.98 7.14
CA PHE A 41 6.86 -13.36 7.61
C PHE A 41 7.08 -14.35 6.45
N LEU A 42 6.34 -14.20 5.35
CA LEU A 42 6.53 -15.05 4.17
C LEU A 42 7.92 -14.85 3.55
N ILE A 43 8.42 -13.62 3.48
CA ILE A 43 9.76 -13.34 2.95
C ILE A 43 10.85 -14.03 3.79
N ASP A 44 10.68 -14.10 5.12
CA ASP A 44 11.63 -14.80 6.01
C ASP A 44 11.71 -16.31 5.73
N HIS A 45 10.58 -16.93 5.40
CA HIS A 45 10.46 -18.40 5.37
C HIS A 45 10.44 -18.99 3.96
N LEU A 46 9.88 -18.28 2.98
CA LEU A 46 9.64 -18.80 1.64
C LEU A 46 10.91 -19.31 0.94
N PRO A 47 12.09 -18.65 1.06
CA PRO A 47 13.32 -19.18 0.48
C PRO A 47 13.67 -20.59 0.94
N SER A 48 13.50 -20.92 2.23
CA SER A 48 13.81 -22.26 2.76
C SER A 48 12.88 -23.35 2.23
N TYR A 49 11.64 -22.99 1.86
CA TYR A 49 10.69 -23.93 1.24
C TYR A 49 10.91 -24.07 -0.27
N LEU A 50 11.31 -23.00 -0.95
CA LEU A 50 11.52 -23.00 -2.39
C LEU A 50 12.88 -23.58 -2.79
N PHE A 51 13.92 -23.31 -1.97
CA PHE A 51 15.30 -23.67 -2.23
C PHE A 51 15.93 -24.36 -1.00
N PRO A 52 15.43 -25.56 -0.62
CA PRO A 52 15.85 -26.24 0.60
C PRO A 52 17.31 -26.70 0.58
N HIS A 53 17.97 -26.69 -0.58
CA HIS A 53 19.38 -27.01 -0.75
C HIS A 53 20.21 -25.78 -1.15
N GLU A 54 19.67 -24.57 -0.93
CA GLU A 54 20.30 -23.30 -1.29
C GLU A 54 20.64 -23.20 -2.80
N GLU A 55 19.89 -23.92 -3.64
CA GLU A 55 20.14 -23.99 -5.08
C GLU A 55 19.90 -22.67 -5.82
N ARG A 56 19.18 -21.73 -5.19
CA ARG A 56 18.92 -20.37 -5.67
C ARG A 56 18.75 -19.41 -4.51
N THR A 57 18.97 -18.13 -4.79
CA THR A 57 18.64 -17.02 -3.90
C THR A 57 17.58 -16.13 -4.52
N VAL A 58 16.72 -15.55 -3.70
CA VAL A 58 15.76 -14.54 -4.15
C VAL A 58 16.51 -13.22 -4.30
N SER A 59 16.69 -12.76 -5.54
CA SER A 59 17.41 -11.52 -5.84
C SER A 59 16.61 -10.26 -5.53
N GLN A 60 15.27 -10.34 -5.66
CA GLN A 60 14.38 -9.20 -5.47
C GLN A 60 13.03 -9.63 -4.91
N TRP A 61 12.45 -8.77 -4.07
CA TRP A 61 11.08 -8.89 -3.61
C TRP A 61 10.27 -7.69 -4.07
N GLY A 62 9.03 -7.93 -4.46
CA GLY A 62 8.10 -6.86 -4.74
C GLY A 62 6.67 -7.25 -4.40
N MET A 63 5.81 -6.23 -4.42
CA MET A 63 4.42 -6.38 -4.01
C MET A 63 3.48 -5.76 -5.04
N LEU A 64 2.61 -6.58 -5.62
CA LEU A 64 1.42 -6.11 -6.32
C LEU A 64 0.22 -6.28 -5.39
N GLY A 65 -0.57 -5.23 -5.26
CA GLY A 65 -1.77 -5.27 -4.45
C GLY A 65 -2.93 -4.53 -5.11
N VAL A 66 -4.11 -5.14 -5.11
CA VAL A 66 -5.34 -4.54 -5.65
C VAL A 66 -6.27 -4.13 -4.51
N SER A 67 -6.79 -2.90 -4.57
CA SER A 67 -7.74 -2.35 -3.61
C SER A 67 -7.19 -2.43 -2.18
N LEU A 68 -7.79 -3.23 -1.28
CA LEU A 68 -7.26 -3.47 0.07
C LEU A 68 -5.79 -3.92 0.06
N GLY A 69 -5.41 -4.79 -0.87
CA GLY A 69 -4.02 -5.22 -1.04
C GLY A 69 -3.12 -4.09 -1.54
N GLY A 70 -3.65 -3.17 -2.35
CA GLY A 70 -2.89 -2.01 -2.85
C GLY A 70 -2.61 -0.99 -1.75
N HIS A 71 -3.47 -0.88 -0.74
CA HIS A 71 -3.17 -0.07 0.44
C HIS A 71 -2.09 -0.72 1.31
N ALA A 72 -2.10 -2.06 1.44
CA ALA A 72 -1.02 -2.79 2.09
C ALA A 72 0.30 -2.66 1.33
N ALA A 73 0.27 -2.63 -0.01
CA ALA A 73 1.45 -2.37 -0.83
C ALA A 73 2.07 -0.99 -0.53
N TRP A 74 1.27 0.06 -0.38
CA TRP A 74 1.78 1.35 0.09
C TRP A 74 2.47 1.24 1.45
N GLN A 75 1.86 0.56 2.43
CA GLN A 75 2.49 0.35 3.75
C GLN A 75 3.82 -0.40 3.66
N LEU A 76 3.91 -1.44 2.83
CA LEU A 76 5.14 -2.22 2.61
C LEU A 76 6.26 -1.39 1.95
N LEU A 77 5.91 -0.45 1.08
CA LEU A 77 6.90 0.43 0.44
C LEU A 77 7.49 1.48 1.40
N CYS A 78 6.79 1.77 2.50
CA CYS A 78 7.08 2.84 3.46
C CYS A 78 8.06 2.45 4.59
N TYR A 79 8.87 1.41 4.43
CA TYR A 79 9.87 1.00 5.43
C TYR A 79 10.64 2.20 6.00
N ALA A 80 10.74 2.47 7.30
CA ALA A 80 11.67 3.51 7.78
C ALA A 80 12.34 3.05 9.08
N PRO A 81 13.69 3.15 9.21
CA PRO A 81 14.42 2.68 10.40
C PRO A 81 13.97 3.36 11.71
N SER A 82 13.44 4.58 11.64
CA SER A 82 12.97 5.37 12.79
C SER A 82 11.50 5.13 13.15
N GLN A 83 10.73 4.39 12.34
CA GLN A 83 9.35 4.06 12.65
C GLN A 83 9.32 2.74 13.42
N VAL A 84 8.81 2.79 14.66
CA VAL A 84 8.76 1.67 15.64
C VAL A 84 7.75 0.58 15.26
N SER A 85 7.54 0.36 13.98
CA SER A 85 6.82 -0.80 13.49
C SER A 85 7.29 -1.11 12.09
N ALA A 86 8.39 -1.87 12.02
CA ALA A 86 8.99 -2.39 10.81
C ALA A 86 7.93 -2.84 9.81
N ILE A 87 7.98 -2.37 8.57
CA ILE A 87 7.49 -3.17 7.47
C ILE A 87 8.43 -3.03 6.26
N GLU A 88 9.18 -4.11 6.12
CA GLU A 88 9.85 -4.73 4.97
C GLU A 88 10.85 -3.94 4.09
N PRO A 89 12.14 -3.85 4.49
CA PRO A 89 13.19 -3.25 3.65
C PRO A 89 13.51 -4.06 2.38
N ARG A 90 13.19 -5.36 2.36
CA ARG A 90 13.54 -6.23 1.22
C ARG A 90 12.66 -5.99 -0.01
N ILE A 91 11.50 -5.33 0.15
CA ILE A 91 10.63 -4.94 -0.96
C ILE A 91 11.27 -3.79 -1.74
N THR A 92 11.68 -4.04 -2.98
CA THR A 92 12.36 -3.06 -3.85
C THR A 92 11.46 -2.54 -4.97
N PHE A 93 10.34 -3.22 -5.26
CA PHE A 93 9.34 -2.70 -6.19
C PHE A 93 7.91 -2.92 -5.71
N GLY A 94 7.00 -2.04 -6.12
CA GLY A 94 5.59 -2.14 -5.74
C GLY A 94 4.62 -1.61 -6.79
N ILE A 95 3.49 -2.32 -6.92
CA ILE A 95 2.41 -2.01 -7.84
C ILE A 95 1.11 -1.87 -7.04
N PRO A 96 0.90 -0.74 -6.35
CA PRO A 96 -0.36 -0.42 -5.71
C PRO A 96 -1.42 -0.09 -6.76
N VAL A 97 -2.48 -0.90 -6.81
CA VAL A 97 -3.58 -0.78 -7.77
C VAL A 97 -4.86 -0.36 -7.05
N ILE A 98 -5.54 0.67 -7.57
CA ILE A 98 -6.80 1.25 -7.08
C ILE A 98 -6.79 1.43 -5.56
N SER A 99 -5.72 2.03 -5.06
CA SER A 99 -5.44 2.25 -3.65
C SER A 99 -5.01 3.69 -3.37
N CYS A 100 -4.81 4.03 -2.11
CA CYS A 100 -4.44 5.37 -1.66
C CYS A 100 -3.31 5.29 -0.63
N PRO A 101 -2.24 6.11 -0.77
CA PRO A 101 -1.19 6.23 0.23
C PRO A 101 -1.63 7.04 1.47
N ASP A 102 -2.67 7.88 1.36
CA ASP A 102 -3.28 8.60 2.47
C ASP A 102 -4.54 7.91 2.99
N TYR A 103 -4.34 6.95 3.88
CA TYR A 103 -5.44 6.18 4.45
C TYR A 103 -6.40 7.02 5.29
N LEU A 104 -5.90 7.96 6.09
CA LEU A 104 -6.77 8.76 6.98
C LEU A 104 -7.63 9.73 6.19
N ASN A 105 -7.08 10.38 5.16
CA ASN A 105 -7.88 11.25 4.30
C ASN A 105 -8.95 10.44 3.58
N LEU A 106 -8.60 9.28 3.00
CA LEU A 106 -9.57 8.39 2.35
C LEU A 106 -10.70 7.98 3.30
N MET A 107 -10.37 7.53 4.51
CA MET A 107 -11.38 7.13 5.50
C MET A 107 -12.23 8.32 5.96
N THR A 108 -11.65 9.50 6.09
CA THR A 108 -12.36 10.74 6.42
C THR A 108 -13.37 11.12 5.34
N LEU A 109 -12.97 11.07 4.07
CA LEU A 109 -13.85 11.33 2.92
C LEU A 109 -15.00 10.32 2.86
N ARG A 110 -14.71 9.03 3.06
CA ARG A 110 -15.72 7.98 3.12
C ARG A 110 -16.69 8.17 4.28
N ALA A 111 -16.20 8.53 5.46
CA ALA A 111 -17.04 8.78 6.63
C ALA A 111 -18.01 9.95 6.36
N ARG A 112 -17.49 11.10 5.90
CA ARG A 112 -18.29 12.27 5.54
C ARG A 112 -19.35 11.96 4.48
N LYS A 113 -18.98 11.23 3.42
CA LYS A 113 -19.92 10.80 2.36
C LYS A 113 -21.08 9.95 2.88
N ASN A 114 -20.89 9.25 4.00
CA ASN A 114 -21.91 8.39 4.62
C ASN A 114 -22.53 9.00 5.88
N GLY A 115 -22.28 10.29 6.19
CA GLY A 115 -22.81 10.94 7.39
C GLY A 115 -22.24 10.38 8.70
N VAL A 116 -21.06 9.75 8.66
CA VAL A 116 -20.39 9.14 9.81
C VAL A 116 -19.40 10.14 10.42
N SER A 117 -19.41 10.28 11.75
CA SER A 117 -18.46 11.14 12.47
C SER A 117 -17.02 10.63 12.38
N VAL A 118 -16.06 11.56 12.37
CA VAL A 118 -14.62 11.28 12.47
C VAL A 118 -14.07 11.52 13.88
N ASP A 119 -14.96 11.46 14.88
CA ASP A 119 -14.64 11.57 16.29
C ASP A 119 -14.70 10.19 16.98
N PRO A 120 -14.20 10.07 18.22
CA PRO A 120 -14.46 8.89 19.04
C PRO A 120 -15.98 8.63 19.18
N PRO A 121 -16.43 7.36 19.18
CA PRO A 121 -15.63 6.13 19.21
C PRO A 121 -15.22 5.59 17.82
N ILE A 122 -15.61 6.23 16.72
CA ILE A 122 -15.40 5.74 15.35
C ILE A 122 -13.94 5.93 14.92
N PHE A 123 -13.37 7.10 15.22
CA PHE A 123 -11.96 7.42 15.03
C PHE A 123 -11.33 7.76 16.39
N PRO A 124 -11.08 6.78 17.26
CA PRO A 124 -10.45 7.05 18.54
C PRO A 124 -9.03 7.61 18.33
N LYS A 125 -8.60 8.52 19.21
CA LYS A 125 -7.29 9.20 19.09
C LYS A 125 -6.12 8.22 18.95
N SER A 126 -6.16 7.13 19.73
CA SER A 126 -5.16 6.06 19.68
C SER A 126 -5.03 5.41 18.30
N PHE A 127 -6.17 5.20 17.61
CA PHE A 127 -6.17 4.69 16.25
C PHE A 127 -5.59 5.71 15.26
N VAL A 128 -6.02 6.97 15.33
CA VAL A 128 -5.53 8.02 14.42
C VAL A 128 -4.01 8.21 14.56
N GLU A 129 -3.49 8.26 15.79
CA GLU A 129 -2.07 8.37 16.06
C GLU A 129 -1.29 7.14 15.56
N PHE A 130 -1.85 5.95 15.75
CA PHE A 130 -1.26 4.71 15.27
C PHE A 130 -1.16 4.66 13.74
N VAL A 131 -2.22 5.06 13.04
CA VAL A 131 -2.21 5.14 11.57
C VAL A 131 -1.20 6.17 11.08
N ARG A 132 -1.12 7.35 11.72
CA ARG A 132 -0.13 8.39 11.36
C ARG A 132 1.29 7.84 11.40
N LYS A 133 1.68 7.16 12.49
CA LYS A 133 3.00 6.53 12.63
C LYS A 133 3.32 5.46 11.55
N ARG A 134 2.33 5.04 10.77
CA ARG A 134 2.49 4.02 9.71
C ARG A 134 2.05 4.52 8.34
N SER A 135 1.81 5.82 8.22
CA SER A 135 1.40 6.44 6.97
C SER A 135 2.61 6.76 6.12
N ALA A 136 2.48 6.57 4.81
CA ALA A 136 3.45 7.03 3.82
C ALA A 136 3.73 8.54 3.95
N LEU A 137 2.73 9.30 4.39
CA LEU A 137 2.82 10.75 4.57
C LEU A 137 3.62 11.18 5.81
N SER A 138 3.87 10.28 6.76
CA SER A 138 4.68 10.59 7.94
C SER A 138 6.18 10.36 7.72
N ILE A 139 6.54 9.97 6.50
CA ILE A 139 7.90 9.77 6.05
C ILE A 139 8.33 11.00 5.26
N PRO A 140 9.60 11.43 5.33
CA PRO A 140 10.19 12.43 4.44
C PRO A 140 10.26 11.99 2.95
N TYR A 141 9.14 11.55 2.36
CA TYR A 141 9.05 10.93 1.03
C TYR A 141 9.43 11.86 -0.14
N GLN A 142 9.62 13.16 0.13
CA GLN A 142 10.08 14.16 -0.84
C GLN A 142 11.59 14.45 -0.69
N SER A 143 12.24 13.90 0.33
CA SER A 143 13.67 14.09 0.58
C SER A 143 14.49 13.24 -0.37
N THR A 144 15.59 13.78 -0.87
CA THR A 144 16.59 13.02 -1.64
C THR A 144 17.53 12.22 -0.74
N ASP A 145 17.49 12.43 0.58
CA ASP A 145 18.32 11.74 1.55
C ASP A 145 17.76 10.33 1.87
N GLY A 146 18.43 9.30 1.37
CA GLY A 146 18.08 7.89 1.58
C GLY A 146 18.16 7.41 3.03
N SER A 147 18.79 8.17 3.94
CA SER A 147 18.79 7.83 5.37
C SER A 147 17.43 8.08 6.04
N VAL A 148 16.61 8.97 5.45
CA VAL A 148 15.28 9.35 5.95
C VAL A 148 14.15 9.07 4.97
N ASN A 149 14.45 9.03 3.67
CA ASN A 149 13.51 8.65 2.63
C ASN A 149 13.76 7.20 2.17
N PRO A 150 12.88 6.27 2.53
CA PRO A 150 13.05 4.88 2.16
C PRO A 150 12.60 4.54 0.75
N PHE A 151 11.96 5.47 0.04
CA PHE A 151 11.56 5.27 -1.34
C PHE A 151 12.74 5.37 -2.31
N ILE A 152 13.89 5.86 -1.84
CA ILE A 152 15.12 5.92 -2.64
C ILE A 152 15.51 4.54 -3.15
N GLY A 153 15.72 4.44 -4.46
CA GLY A 153 16.04 3.22 -5.19
C GLY A 153 14.84 2.31 -5.48
N LYS A 154 13.63 2.61 -4.97
CA LYS A 154 12.45 1.76 -5.20
C LYS A 154 11.84 2.01 -6.57
N LYS A 155 11.23 0.96 -7.12
CA LYS A 155 10.47 0.98 -8.38
C LYS A 155 8.98 0.89 -8.11
N ILE A 156 8.20 1.93 -8.42
CA ILE A 156 6.80 2.05 -8.04
C ILE A 156 5.95 2.37 -9.27
N LEU A 157 4.93 1.55 -9.50
CA LEU A 157 3.91 1.78 -10.51
C LEU A 157 2.54 1.88 -9.84
N ALA A 158 2.04 3.10 -9.66
CA ALA A 158 0.71 3.34 -9.11
C ALA A 158 -0.34 3.24 -10.23
N LEU A 159 -1.33 2.37 -10.06
CA LEU A 159 -2.40 2.17 -11.04
C LEU A 159 -3.74 2.62 -10.45
N ALA A 160 -4.49 3.46 -11.16
CA ALA A 160 -5.78 3.96 -10.69
C ALA A 160 -6.79 4.13 -11.83
N GLY A 161 -8.08 4.08 -11.49
CA GLY A 161 -9.16 4.49 -12.40
C GLY A 161 -9.52 5.95 -12.17
N ARG A 162 -9.66 6.75 -13.23
CA ARG A 162 -10.02 8.17 -13.16
C ARG A 162 -11.37 8.41 -12.48
N ASP A 163 -12.33 7.53 -12.73
CA ASP A 163 -13.72 7.62 -12.26
C ASP A 163 -13.96 6.81 -10.97
N ASP A 164 -12.90 6.37 -10.30
CA ASP A 164 -13.01 5.62 -9.06
C ASP A 164 -13.54 6.52 -7.92
N THR A 165 -14.82 6.35 -7.56
CA THR A 165 -15.44 7.08 -6.45
C THR A 165 -15.26 6.39 -5.09
N LEU A 166 -14.67 5.18 -5.07
CA LEU A 166 -14.39 4.41 -3.85
C LEU A 166 -12.98 4.70 -3.34
N VAL A 167 -12.01 4.79 -4.24
CA VAL A 167 -10.64 5.24 -3.97
C VAL A 167 -10.22 6.28 -5.01
N PRO A 168 -10.73 7.53 -4.89
CA PRO A 168 -10.40 8.57 -5.84
C PRO A 168 -8.89 8.85 -5.87
N TRP A 169 -8.30 8.97 -7.06
CA TRP A 169 -6.89 9.31 -7.21
C TRP A 169 -6.54 10.64 -6.51
N SER A 170 -7.46 11.59 -6.55
CA SER A 170 -7.38 12.89 -5.87
C SER A 170 -7.46 12.81 -4.33
N ALA A 171 -7.81 11.66 -3.74
CA ALA A 171 -7.86 11.49 -2.29
C ALA A 171 -6.46 11.35 -1.65
N GLY A 172 -5.38 11.39 -2.43
CA GLY A 172 -4.01 11.42 -1.94
C GLY A 172 -2.99 10.82 -2.91
N GLY A 173 -3.41 9.99 -3.86
CA GLY A 173 -2.51 9.40 -4.85
C GLY A 173 -1.83 10.43 -5.74
N GLU A 174 -2.61 11.39 -6.26
CA GLU A 174 -2.13 12.41 -7.20
C GLU A 174 -1.00 13.26 -6.62
N GLU A 175 -1.25 13.90 -5.49
CA GLU A 175 -0.27 14.76 -4.85
C GLU A 175 0.94 13.96 -4.33
N PHE A 176 0.69 12.80 -3.72
CA PHE A 176 1.73 11.97 -3.15
C PHE A 176 2.72 11.49 -4.21
N VAL A 177 2.23 10.86 -5.28
CA VAL A 177 3.09 10.29 -6.32
C VAL A 177 3.81 11.38 -7.13
N ALA A 178 3.15 12.52 -7.38
CA ALA A 178 3.80 13.66 -8.01
C ALA A 178 5.05 14.12 -7.22
N LYS A 179 4.92 14.23 -5.89
CA LYS A 179 5.99 14.70 -4.99
C LYS A 179 6.95 13.62 -4.51
N LEU A 180 6.66 12.35 -4.76
CA LEU A 180 7.45 11.21 -4.30
C LEU A 180 8.87 11.25 -4.87
N GLU A 181 9.90 11.21 -4.03
CA GLU A 181 11.29 11.11 -4.45
C GLU A 181 11.76 9.66 -4.35
N VAL A 182 12.36 9.14 -5.42
CA VAL A 182 12.85 7.76 -5.53
C VAL A 182 14.34 7.69 -5.89
N GLY A 183 15.02 8.83 -6.05
CA GLY A 183 16.44 8.92 -6.37
C GLY A 183 16.77 8.52 -7.81
N GLU A 184 18.04 8.63 -8.16
CA GLU A 184 18.56 8.42 -9.53
C GLU A 184 18.30 7.00 -10.08
N HIS A 185 18.32 6.00 -9.21
CA HIS A 185 18.11 4.59 -9.58
C HIS A 185 16.69 4.08 -9.33
N GLY A 186 15.82 4.92 -8.76
CA GLY A 186 14.43 4.60 -8.55
C GLY A 186 13.60 4.86 -9.81
N ILE A 187 12.40 4.27 -9.84
CA ILE A 187 11.42 4.52 -10.89
C ILE A 187 10.09 4.82 -10.20
N LYS A 188 9.43 5.91 -10.56
CA LYS A 188 8.06 6.19 -10.11
C LYS A 188 7.21 6.52 -11.32
N GLU A 189 6.09 5.84 -11.44
CA GLU A 189 5.14 6.05 -12.52
C GLU A 189 3.70 5.93 -12.01
N ALA A 190 2.80 6.69 -12.61
CA ALA A 190 1.37 6.64 -12.32
C ALA A 190 0.59 6.47 -13.62
N PHE A 191 -0.21 5.41 -13.70
CA PHE A 191 -1.16 5.21 -14.78
C PHE A 191 -2.58 5.35 -14.25
N VAL A 192 -3.22 6.47 -14.61
CA VAL A 192 -4.61 6.78 -14.25
C VAL A 192 -5.46 6.61 -15.51
N GLN A 193 -6.19 5.50 -15.58
CA GLN A 193 -6.97 5.14 -16.76
C GLN A 193 -8.29 5.90 -16.80
N ASP A 194 -8.54 6.61 -17.91
CA ASP A 194 -9.82 7.31 -18.13
C ASP A 194 -10.98 6.30 -18.29
N ASP A 195 -12.21 6.78 -18.09
CA ASP A 195 -13.46 5.99 -18.15
C ASP A 195 -13.47 4.74 -17.26
N THR A 196 -12.60 4.68 -16.25
CA THR A 196 -12.36 3.51 -15.41
C THR A 196 -12.67 3.82 -13.95
N LYS A 197 -13.55 3.01 -13.35
CA LYS A 197 -13.96 3.11 -11.94
C LYS A 197 -13.00 2.33 -11.02
N HIS A 198 -13.52 1.76 -9.92
CA HIS A 198 -12.78 0.88 -9.02
C HIS A 198 -12.56 -0.51 -9.64
N HIS A 199 -11.71 -0.60 -10.66
CA HIS A 199 -11.47 -1.85 -11.39
C HIS A 199 -10.02 -1.94 -11.87
N PHE A 200 -9.43 -3.13 -11.78
CA PHE A 200 -8.11 -3.43 -12.33
C PHE A 200 -8.28 -4.04 -13.73
N THR A 201 -7.94 -3.29 -14.78
CA THR A 201 -8.21 -3.69 -16.16
C THR A 201 -7.11 -4.56 -16.76
N PRO A 202 -7.40 -5.32 -17.84
CA PRO A 202 -6.36 -6.06 -18.57
C PRO A 202 -5.25 -5.17 -19.14
N GLU A 203 -5.55 -3.91 -19.47
CA GLU A 203 -4.55 -2.94 -19.92
C GLU A 203 -3.56 -2.62 -18.80
N MET A 204 -4.06 -2.31 -17.62
CA MET A 204 -3.24 -2.09 -16.43
C MET A 204 -2.32 -3.28 -16.12
N SER A 205 -2.77 -4.53 -16.34
CA SER A 205 -1.95 -5.73 -16.09
C SER A 205 -0.81 -5.96 -17.07
N LYS A 206 -0.79 -5.25 -18.21
CA LYS A 206 0.18 -5.42 -19.29
C LYS A 206 1.21 -4.28 -19.34
N LEU A 207 1.22 -3.40 -18.36
CA LEU A 207 2.14 -2.28 -18.31
C LEU A 207 3.57 -2.76 -17.97
N GLU A 208 4.49 -2.57 -18.91
CA GLU A 208 5.91 -2.97 -18.80
C GLU A 208 6.80 -1.80 -18.34
N VAL A 209 6.42 -1.15 -17.24
CA VAL A 209 7.04 0.11 -16.81
C VAL A 209 8.26 -0.10 -15.92
N LEU A 210 8.29 -1.20 -15.15
CA LEU A 210 9.36 -1.44 -14.17
C LEU A 210 10.55 -2.25 -14.73
N CYS A 211 10.48 -2.60 -16.02
CA CYS A 211 11.44 -3.42 -16.76
C CYS A 211 12.59 -2.60 -17.36
N ALA A 212 13.24 -1.74 -16.58
CA ALA A 212 14.54 -1.19 -16.99
C ALA A 212 15.62 -2.29 -16.87
N PRO A 213 16.54 -2.43 -17.85
CA PRO A 213 17.55 -3.48 -17.82
C PRO A 213 18.43 -3.36 -16.58
N HIS A 214 18.69 -4.50 -15.92
CA HIS A 214 19.78 -4.63 -14.97
C HIS A 214 21.06 -4.22 -15.70
N GLN A 215 21.72 -3.13 -15.27
CA GLN A 215 23.14 -3.00 -15.57
C GLN A 215 23.84 -4.04 -14.72
N ASP A 216 24.33 -5.10 -15.38
CA ASP A 216 25.23 -6.07 -14.78
C ASP A 216 26.47 -5.32 -14.30
N TYR A 217 26.62 -5.17 -12.99
CA TYR A 217 27.90 -4.82 -12.40
C TYR A 217 28.75 -6.09 -12.41
N GLY A 218 29.65 -6.17 -13.39
CA GLY A 218 30.70 -7.19 -13.46
C GLY A 218 31.78 -7.02 -12.40
#